data_AF-A0A968W1K0-F1
#
_entry.id   AF-A0A968W1K0-F1
#
_cell.length_a   1.000
_cell.length_b   1.000
_cell.length_c   1.000
_cell.angle_alpha   90.00
_cell.angle_beta   90.00
_cell.angle_gamma   90.00
#
_symmetry.space_group_name_H-M   'P 1'
#
loop_
_entity.id
_entity.type
_entity.pdbx_description
1 polymer ?
#
loop_
_entity_poly.entity_id
_entity_poly.type
_entity_poly.pdbx_seq_one_letter_code
_entity_poly.pdbx_strand_id
1 'polypeptide(L)'
;MGIRKNCKWLNLLAMTLISLYLVIGVPKPAYAMHIMEGFLPFYWAAFWWAVSLPFMILGFISLTRITKEKPQLKLLLALAGAFAFVLSALKIPSVTGSASHPTGTGLGAVLFGPLAMSVLGTLVLLFQALLLAHGGLTTLGANAFSMAIAGPFAAFWIYKLTMKLSGKQRLAIFLAAAIADLLTYIITSGQLALAFPAEVGGVTASFTKFAGIFAITQIPLAISEGLLTVLVWNWLQSYNPQELELLNLIKRESHTNETIKSV
;
A
#
# COMPACT_ATOMS: atom_id res chain seq x y z
N MET A 1 -59.40 0.62 -29.03
CA MET A 1 -58.22 -0.26 -28.99
C MET A 1 -56.89 0.53 -28.88
N GLY A 2 -56.79 1.52 -27.97
CA GLY A 2 -55.69 2.51 -27.97
C GLY A 2 -54.87 2.67 -26.68
N ILE A 3 -55.29 2.09 -25.55
CA ILE A 3 -54.69 2.40 -24.24
C ILE A 3 -53.48 1.51 -23.91
N ARG A 4 -53.37 0.33 -24.52
CA ARG A 4 -52.32 -0.67 -24.19
C ARG A 4 -50.93 -0.33 -24.75
N LYS A 5 -50.81 0.58 -25.73
CA LYS A 5 -49.52 0.96 -26.35
C LYS A 5 -48.72 1.93 -25.47
N ASN A 6 -49.35 2.87 -24.78
CA ASN A 6 -48.65 3.87 -23.95
C ASN A 6 -47.91 3.25 -22.76
N CYS A 7 -48.44 2.17 -22.18
CA CYS A 7 -47.82 1.51 -21.03
C CYS A 7 -46.50 0.78 -21.38
N LYS A 8 -46.41 0.22 -22.60
CA LYS A 8 -45.16 -0.43 -23.07
C LYS A 8 -44.05 0.58 -23.34
N TRP A 9 -44.38 1.73 -23.93
CA TRP A 9 -43.41 2.81 -24.18
C TRP A 9 -42.91 3.45 -22.88
N LEU A 10 -43.80 3.61 -21.89
CA LEU A 10 -43.41 4.09 -20.56
C LEU A 10 -42.46 3.13 -19.86
N ASN A 11 -42.73 1.82 -19.92
CA ASN A 11 -41.85 0.80 -19.34
C ASN A 11 -40.50 0.70 -20.06
N LEU A 12 -40.48 0.84 -21.38
CA LEU A 12 -39.23 0.89 -22.16
C LEU A 12 -38.38 2.11 -21.80
N LEU A 13 -39.01 3.29 -21.65
CA LEU A 13 -38.32 4.50 -21.21
C LEU A 13 -37.80 4.38 -19.77
N ALA A 14 -38.58 3.78 -18.87
CA ALA A 14 -38.13 3.52 -17.51
C ALA A 14 -36.94 2.54 -17.48
N MET A 15 -36.99 1.46 -18.27
CA MET A 15 -35.90 0.50 -18.37
C MET A 15 -34.64 1.14 -18.98
N THR A 16 -34.76 1.95 -20.02
CA THR A 16 -33.61 2.66 -20.59
C THR A 16 -33.03 3.66 -19.61
N LEU A 17 -33.85 4.45 -18.91
CA LEU A 17 -33.37 5.39 -17.90
C LEU A 17 -32.72 4.70 -16.70
N ILE A 18 -33.27 3.57 -16.23
CA ILE A 18 -32.66 2.76 -15.17
C ILE A 18 -31.35 2.17 -15.66
N SER A 19 -31.29 1.61 -16.87
CA SER A 19 -30.04 1.07 -17.43
C SER A 19 -28.99 2.17 -17.66
N LEU A 20 -29.38 3.36 -18.09
CA LEU A 20 -28.50 4.51 -18.25
C LEU A 20 -28.00 5.02 -16.89
N TYR A 21 -28.89 5.09 -15.89
CA TYR A 21 -28.56 5.42 -14.51
C TYR A 21 -27.61 4.38 -13.90
N LEU A 22 -27.81 3.09 -14.17
CA LEU A 22 -26.91 2.03 -13.75
C LEU A 22 -25.56 2.13 -14.45
N VAL A 23 -25.52 2.41 -15.76
CA VAL A 23 -24.27 2.54 -16.53
C VAL A 23 -23.47 3.79 -16.14
N ILE A 24 -24.14 4.93 -15.90
CA ILE A 24 -23.52 6.19 -15.47
C ILE A 24 -23.17 6.15 -13.98
N GLY A 25 -24.00 5.46 -13.19
CA GLY A 25 -23.83 5.24 -11.76
C GLY A 25 -22.91 4.07 -11.42
N VAL A 26 -22.41 3.31 -12.41
CA VAL A 26 -21.28 2.40 -12.17
C VAL A 26 -20.15 3.29 -11.66
N PRO A 27 -19.66 3.08 -10.43
CA PRO A 27 -18.46 3.76 -9.99
C PRO A 27 -17.39 3.48 -11.05
N LYS A 28 -16.92 4.55 -11.72
CA LYS A 28 -15.75 4.45 -12.61
C LYS A 28 -14.69 3.69 -11.82
N PRO A 29 -14.00 2.71 -12.43
CA PRO A 29 -13.01 1.93 -11.70
C PRO A 29 -12.06 2.93 -11.05
N ALA A 30 -12.16 3.06 -9.74
CA ALA A 30 -11.16 3.78 -8.98
C ALA A 30 -9.87 3.05 -9.33
N TYR A 31 -8.88 3.77 -9.82
CA TYR A 31 -7.55 3.24 -10.05
C TYR A 31 -6.95 2.92 -8.66
N ALA A 32 -7.49 1.86 -8.07
CA ALA A 32 -7.16 1.39 -6.75
C ALA A 32 -5.78 0.77 -6.85
N MET A 33 -4.90 1.21 -5.95
CA MET A 33 -3.57 0.63 -5.80
C MET A 33 -3.66 -0.85 -5.41
N HIS A 34 -4.73 -1.23 -4.70
CA HIS A 34 -4.98 -2.59 -4.22
C HIS A 34 -5.72 -3.41 -5.27
N ILE A 35 -5.26 -4.65 -5.46
CA ILE A 35 -5.96 -5.64 -6.26
C ILE A 35 -7.27 -6.00 -5.56
N MET A 36 -8.40 -5.81 -6.25
CA MET A 36 -9.74 -6.02 -5.70
C MET A 36 -10.04 -7.49 -5.40
N GLU A 37 -10.96 -7.73 -4.47
CA GLU A 37 -11.46 -9.07 -4.13
C GLU A 37 -11.92 -9.84 -5.37
N GLY A 38 -11.53 -11.11 -5.47
CA GLY A 38 -11.94 -11.99 -6.57
C GLY A 38 -11.32 -11.65 -7.93
N PHE A 39 -10.42 -10.65 -8.01
CA PHE A 39 -9.77 -10.32 -9.26
C PHE A 39 -8.78 -11.41 -9.67
N LEU A 40 -7.93 -11.88 -8.77
CA LEU A 40 -6.91 -12.89 -9.08
C LEU A 40 -7.51 -14.30 -9.16
N PRO A 41 -7.10 -15.13 -10.13
CA PRO A 41 -7.40 -16.56 -10.12
C PRO A 41 -6.89 -17.22 -8.82
N PHE A 42 -7.60 -18.25 -8.36
CA PHE A 42 -7.29 -18.94 -7.10
C PHE A 42 -5.81 -19.34 -6.98
N TYR A 43 -5.22 -19.89 -8.04
CA TYR A 43 -3.80 -20.29 -8.04
C TYR A 43 -2.85 -19.12 -7.77
N TRP A 44 -3.10 -17.95 -8.36
CA TRP A 44 -2.30 -16.75 -8.14
C TRP A 44 -2.51 -16.16 -6.75
N ALA A 45 -3.76 -16.15 -6.27
CA ALA A 45 -4.07 -15.73 -4.89
C ALA A 45 -3.33 -16.61 -3.86
N ALA A 46 -3.39 -17.93 -4.02
CA ALA A 46 -2.71 -18.89 -3.16
C ALA A 46 -1.18 -18.75 -3.23
N PHE A 47 -0.62 -18.56 -4.43
CA PHE A 47 0.80 -18.31 -4.63
C PHE A 47 1.28 -17.08 -3.85
N TRP A 48 0.58 -15.94 -3.98
CA TRP A 48 0.99 -14.71 -3.30
C TRP A 48 0.84 -14.80 -1.77
N TRP A 49 -0.14 -15.54 -1.28
CA TRP A 49 -0.21 -15.88 0.14
C TRP A 49 1.01 -16.70 0.59
N ALA A 50 1.38 -17.74 -0.16
CA ALA A 50 2.54 -18.57 0.15
C ALA A 50 3.85 -17.76 0.15
N VAL A 51 4.00 -16.80 -0.75
CA VAL A 51 5.17 -15.91 -0.81
C VAL A 51 5.18 -14.89 0.34
N SER A 52 4.03 -14.33 0.72
CA SER A 52 3.95 -13.30 1.77
C SER A 52 4.05 -13.85 3.20
N LEU A 53 3.59 -15.08 3.43
CA LEU A 53 3.56 -15.70 4.76
C LEU A 53 4.92 -15.76 5.47
N PRO A 54 6.03 -16.17 4.83
CA PRO A 54 7.34 -16.18 5.48
C PRO A 54 7.74 -14.82 6.05
N PHE A 55 7.52 -13.74 5.29
CA PHE A 55 7.83 -12.38 5.74
C PHE A 55 6.95 -11.95 6.91
N MET A 56 5.64 -12.26 6.85
CA MET A 56 4.73 -12.00 7.97
C MET A 56 5.13 -12.76 9.23
N ILE A 57 5.53 -14.03 9.11
CA ILE A 57 5.98 -14.85 10.24
C ILE A 57 7.24 -14.26 10.85
N LEU A 58 8.24 -13.91 10.02
CA LEU A 58 9.47 -13.25 10.48
C LEU A 58 9.18 -11.90 11.12
N GLY A 59 8.27 -11.11 10.53
CA GLY A 59 7.81 -9.84 11.09
C GLY A 59 7.12 -10.00 12.43
N PHE A 60 6.29 -11.04 12.59
CA PHE A 60 5.61 -11.34 13.84
C PHE A 60 6.59 -11.75 14.94
N ILE A 61 7.60 -12.57 14.61
CA ILE A 61 8.68 -12.95 15.52
C ILE A 61 9.48 -11.70 15.93
N SER A 62 9.83 -10.85 14.97
CA SER A 62 10.54 -9.59 15.22
C SER A 62 9.75 -8.67 16.16
N LEU A 63 8.45 -8.46 15.89
CA LEU A 63 7.58 -7.65 16.74
C LEU A 63 7.45 -8.24 18.15
N THR A 64 7.32 -9.57 18.25
CA THR A 64 7.24 -10.24 19.55
C THR A 64 8.52 -10.07 20.35
N ARG A 65 9.69 -10.13 19.70
CA ARG A 65 10.98 -9.86 20.36
C ARG A 65 11.06 -8.41 20.83
N ILE A 66 10.79 -7.45 19.95
CA ILE A 66 10.85 -6.00 20.25
C ILE A 66 9.92 -5.63 21.41
N THR A 67 8.69 -6.16 21.42
CA THR A 67 7.69 -5.85 22.45
C THR A 67 7.96 -6.55 23.78
N LYS A 68 8.67 -7.69 23.78
CA LYS A 68 9.15 -8.33 25.02
C LYS A 68 10.32 -7.56 25.64
N GLU A 69 11.26 -7.09 24.81
CA GLU A 69 12.42 -6.33 25.27
C GLU A 69 12.01 -4.93 25.76
N LYS A 70 11.07 -4.27 25.06
CA LYS A 70 10.57 -2.94 25.43
C LYS A 70 9.04 -2.88 25.36
N PRO A 71 8.35 -3.19 26.48
CA PRO A 71 6.88 -3.21 26.56
C PRO A 71 6.21 -1.88 26.16
N GLN A 72 6.89 -0.75 26.42
CA GLN A 72 6.41 0.59 26.06
C GLN A 72 6.17 0.77 24.55
N LEU A 73 6.91 0.02 23.71
CA LEU A 73 6.73 0.08 22.25
C LEU A 73 5.46 -0.57 21.75
N LYS A 74 4.86 -1.46 22.55
CA LYS A 74 3.60 -2.10 22.16
C LYS A 74 2.51 -1.05 21.91
N LEU A 75 2.47 -0.03 22.78
CA LEU A 75 1.54 1.10 22.64
C LEU A 75 1.87 1.92 21.39
N LEU A 76 3.15 2.24 21.16
CA LEU A 76 3.60 3.05 20.04
C LEU A 76 3.35 2.37 18.69
N LEU A 77 3.60 1.06 18.59
CA LEU A 77 3.35 0.25 17.40
C LEU A 77 1.85 0.13 17.10
N ALA A 78 1.01 -0.03 18.12
CA ALA A 78 -0.44 -0.06 17.96
C ALA A 78 -0.98 1.30 17.50
N LEU A 79 -0.50 2.40 18.09
CA LEU A 79 -0.88 3.75 17.68
C LEU A 79 -0.38 4.07 16.27
N ALA A 80 0.81 3.62 15.90
CA ALA A 80 1.34 3.76 14.54
C ALA A 80 0.51 2.98 13.51
N GLY A 81 0.10 1.75 13.82
CA GLY A 81 -0.79 0.97 12.95
C GLY A 81 -2.16 1.62 12.80
N ALA A 82 -2.75 2.09 13.90
CA ALA A 82 -4.02 2.81 13.88
C ALA A 82 -3.93 4.13 13.09
N PHE A 83 -2.85 4.89 13.29
CA PHE A 83 -2.59 6.12 12.56
C PHE A 83 -2.36 5.87 11.07
N ALA A 84 -1.59 4.84 10.70
CA ALA A 84 -1.41 4.44 9.30
C ALA A 84 -2.74 4.06 8.65
N PHE A 85 -3.59 3.30 9.34
CA PHE A 85 -4.94 2.99 8.87
C PHE A 85 -5.80 4.25 8.69
N VAL A 86 -5.85 5.13 9.70
CA VAL A 86 -6.63 6.38 9.63
C VAL A 86 -6.13 7.30 8.52
N LEU A 87 -4.80 7.49 8.40
CA LEU A 87 -4.21 8.24 7.29
C LEU A 87 -4.60 7.65 5.94
N SER A 88 -4.58 6.33 5.82
CA SER A 88 -5.01 5.65 4.58
C SER A 88 -6.52 5.80 4.28
N ALA A 89 -7.32 6.20 5.27
CA ALA A 89 -8.74 6.49 5.08
C ALA A 89 -9.01 7.97 4.72
N LEU A 90 -8.02 8.86 4.90
CA LEU A 90 -8.15 10.27 4.52
C LEU A 90 -8.01 10.41 3.00
N LYS A 91 -9.08 10.88 2.35
CA LYS A 91 -9.09 11.18 0.92
C LYS A 91 -8.31 12.47 0.68
N ILE A 92 -7.11 12.36 0.14
CA ILE A 92 -6.34 13.51 -0.33
C ILE A 92 -6.72 13.74 -1.81
N PRO A 93 -7.12 14.96 -2.21
CA PRO A 93 -7.41 15.24 -3.61
C PRO A 93 -6.14 15.03 -4.45
N SER A 94 -6.19 14.07 -5.38
CA SER A 94 -5.09 13.88 -6.33
C SER A 94 -5.18 14.88 -7.48
N VAL A 95 -4.02 15.17 -8.09
CA VAL A 95 -3.86 16.09 -9.22
C VAL A 95 -4.72 15.69 -10.45
N THR A 96 -5.18 14.45 -10.52
CA THR A 96 -5.96 13.90 -11.65
C THR A 96 -7.44 13.63 -11.31
N GLY A 97 -7.95 14.11 -10.16
CA GLY A 97 -9.36 13.94 -9.79
C GLY A 97 -9.73 12.56 -9.22
N SER A 98 -8.74 11.70 -8.96
CA SER A 98 -8.90 10.48 -8.15
C SER A 98 -8.84 10.80 -6.65
N ALA A 99 -9.54 10.03 -5.82
CA ALA A 99 -9.33 10.03 -4.38
C ALA A 99 -8.17 9.07 -4.08
N SER A 100 -6.99 9.61 -3.82
CA SER A 100 -5.83 8.85 -3.38
C SER A 100 -5.71 8.88 -1.86
N HIS A 101 -5.15 7.83 -1.30
CA HIS A 101 -4.77 7.78 0.11
C HIS A 101 -3.25 7.62 0.24
N PRO A 102 -2.64 8.21 1.27
CA PRO A 102 -1.24 7.97 1.56
C PRO A 102 -1.06 6.54 2.09
N THR A 103 -0.11 5.82 1.51
CA THR A 103 0.18 4.42 1.81
C THR A 103 0.98 4.27 3.11
N GLY A 104 1.77 5.28 3.47
CA GLY A 104 2.57 5.34 4.70
C GLY A 104 3.73 4.35 4.73
N THR A 105 4.00 3.66 3.61
CA THR A 105 4.97 2.56 3.52
C THR A 105 6.39 3.05 3.78
N GLY A 106 6.77 4.17 3.17
CA GLY A 106 8.09 4.77 3.31
C GLY A 106 8.39 5.25 4.72
N LEU A 107 7.48 6.03 5.31
CA LEU A 107 7.63 6.54 6.67
C LEU A 107 7.66 5.41 7.71
N GLY A 108 6.72 4.46 7.59
CA GLY A 108 6.65 3.31 8.48
C GLY A 108 7.91 2.45 8.43
N ALA A 109 8.48 2.23 7.24
CA ALA A 109 9.73 1.49 7.09
C ALA A 109 10.93 2.20 7.71
N VAL A 110 10.98 3.54 7.63
CA VAL A 110 12.06 4.34 8.25
C VAL A 110 11.99 4.29 9.77
N LEU A 111 10.77 4.38 10.33
CA LEU A 111 10.50 4.44 11.77
C LEU A 111 10.55 3.06 12.46
N PHE A 112 9.87 2.06 11.90
CA PHE A 112 9.67 0.76 12.55
C PHE A 112 10.49 -0.37 11.91
N GLY A 113 11.05 -0.14 10.74
CA GLY A 113 11.78 -1.15 9.98
C GLY A 113 10.87 -2.05 9.13
N PRO A 114 11.44 -2.70 8.10
CA PRO A 114 10.67 -3.42 7.08
C PRO A 114 9.99 -4.69 7.62
N LEU A 115 10.61 -5.39 8.57
CA LEU A 115 10.03 -6.59 9.18
C LEU A 115 8.78 -6.27 10.01
N ALA A 116 8.83 -5.21 10.83
CA ALA A 116 7.65 -4.76 11.58
C ALA A 116 6.52 -4.31 10.64
N MET A 117 6.88 -3.61 9.56
CA MET A 117 5.92 -3.17 8.54
C MET A 117 5.25 -4.31 7.78
N SER A 118 5.90 -5.48 7.63
CA SER A 118 5.25 -6.64 7.01
C SER A 118 3.98 -7.08 7.75
N VAL A 119 3.94 -6.92 9.07
CA VAL A 119 2.76 -7.25 9.89
C VAL A 119 1.84 -6.04 10.01
N LEU A 120 2.37 -4.87 10.36
CA LEU A 120 1.55 -3.66 10.53
C LEU A 120 0.85 -3.27 9.23
N GLY A 121 1.57 -3.30 8.10
CA GLY A 121 1.02 -3.06 6.78
C GLY A 121 -0.03 -4.09 6.39
N THR A 122 0.19 -5.38 6.67
CA THR A 122 -0.83 -6.41 6.39
C THR A 122 -2.08 -6.22 7.25
N LEU A 123 -1.94 -5.79 8.52
CA LEU A 123 -3.09 -5.44 9.37
C LEU A 123 -3.86 -4.23 8.83
N VAL A 124 -3.15 -3.20 8.34
CA VAL A 124 -3.79 -2.05 7.68
C VAL A 124 -4.56 -2.52 6.44
N LEU A 125 -3.95 -3.33 5.57
CA LEU A 125 -4.59 -3.89 4.39
C LEU A 125 -5.82 -4.75 4.73
N LEU A 126 -5.75 -5.52 5.82
CA LEU A 126 -6.87 -6.31 6.31
C LEU A 126 -8.04 -5.40 6.73
N PHE A 127 -7.78 -4.33 7.48
CA PHE A 127 -8.82 -3.38 7.86
C PHE A 127 -9.35 -2.59 6.65
N GLN A 128 -8.52 -2.26 5.67
CA GLN A 128 -8.97 -1.64 4.43
C GLN A 128 -9.93 -2.56 3.66
N ALA A 129 -9.61 -3.86 3.57
CA ALA A 129 -10.48 -4.85 2.93
C ALA A 129 -11.81 -5.01 3.69
N LEU A 130 -11.77 -5.09 5.02
CA LEU A 130 -12.95 -5.35 5.85
C LEU A 130 -13.85 -4.13 6.09
N LEU A 131 -13.27 -2.94 6.30
CA LEU A 131 -13.99 -1.75 6.75
C LEU A 131 -14.23 -0.74 5.63
N LEU A 132 -13.32 -0.66 4.66
CA LEU A 132 -13.37 0.33 3.58
C LEU A 132 -13.75 -0.29 2.23
N ALA A 133 -13.98 -1.61 2.20
CA ALA A 133 -14.19 -2.39 0.97
C ALA A 133 -13.12 -2.08 -0.08
N HIS A 134 -11.87 -1.89 0.37
CA HIS A 134 -10.75 -1.48 -0.47
C HIS A 134 -9.68 -2.57 -0.46
N GLY A 135 -9.47 -3.19 -1.62
CA GLY A 135 -8.66 -4.41 -1.75
C GLY A 135 -9.49 -5.68 -1.67
N GLY A 136 -8.96 -6.73 -1.05
CA GLY A 136 -9.61 -8.03 -0.89
C GLY A 136 -8.91 -8.94 0.10
N LEU A 137 -9.64 -9.91 0.65
CA LEU A 137 -9.15 -11.01 1.48
C LEU A 137 -8.44 -12.08 0.65
N THR A 138 -8.97 -12.46 -0.51
CA THR A 138 -8.29 -13.43 -1.39
C THR A 138 -7.02 -12.83 -1.98
N THR A 139 -7.07 -11.55 -2.33
CA THR A 139 -5.94 -10.79 -2.89
C THR A 139 -5.03 -10.18 -1.82
N LEU A 140 -5.35 -10.36 -0.53
CA LEU A 140 -4.58 -9.81 0.59
C LEU A 140 -3.11 -10.24 0.53
N GLY A 141 -2.83 -11.49 0.18
CA GLY A 141 -1.45 -11.98 0.02
C GLY A 141 -0.66 -11.21 -1.04
N ALA A 142 -1.27 -10.87 -2.17
CA ALA A 142 -0.64 -10.12 -3.26
C ALA A 142 -0.42 -8.65 -2.88
N ASN A 143 -1.45 -8.02 -2.29
CA ASN A 143 -1.38 -6.66 -1.79
C ASN A 143 -0.37 -6.52 -0.65
N ALA A 144 -0.31 -7.48 0.28
CA ALA A 144 0.68 -7.52 1.36
C ALA A 144 2.10 -7.66 0.80
N PHE A 145 2.30 -8.47 -0.23
CA PHE A 145 3.60 -8.60 -0.87
C PHE A 145 4.11 -7.27 -1.43
N SER A 146 3.29 -6.55 -2.20
CA SER A 146 3.72 -5.30 -2.80
C SER A 146 3.86 -4.19 -1.75
N MET A 147 2.84 -3.99 -0.91
CA MET A 147 2.71 -2.79 -0.06
C MET A 147 3.26 -2.95 1.36
N ALA A 148 3.15 -4.14 1.96
CA ALA A 148 3.61 -4.38 3.33
C ALA A 148 5.02 -4.98 3.38
N ILE A 149 5.46 -5.61 2.30
CA ILE A 149 6.77 -6.28 2.23
C ILE A 149 7.68 -5.51 1.28
N ALA A 150 7.49 -5.61 -0.03
CA ALA A 150 8.45 -5.10 -1.00
C ALA A 150 8.64 -3.57 -0.92
N GLY A 151 7.55 -2.81 -0.80
CA GLY A 151 7.60 -1.36 -0.59
C GLY A 151 8.44 -0.98 0.65
N PRO A 152 8.10 -1.46 1.86
CA PRO A 152 8.87 -1.17 3.07
C PRO A 152 10.33 -1.62 3.02
N PHE A 153 10.64 -2.78 2.44
CA PHE A 153 12.02 -3.21 2.24
C PHE A 153 12.76 -2.25 1.29
N ALA A 154 12.15 -1.87 0.17
CA ALA A 154 12.73 -0.91 -0.75
C ALA A 154 12.96 0.46 -0.09
N ALA A 155 11.95 1.00 0.60
CA ALA A 155 12.05 2.26 1.33
C ALA A 155 13.24 2.25 2.30
N PHE A 156 13.40 1.16 3.07
CA PHE A 156 14.48 1.02 4.02
C PHE A 156 15.87 1.06 3.36
N TRP A 157 16.04 0.32 2.26
CA TRP A 157 17.31 0.29 1.51
C TRP A 157 17.60 1.62 0.82
N ILE A 158 16.60 2.25 0.21
CA ILE A 158 16.71 3.55 -0.45
C ILE A 158 17.06 4.63 0.58
N TYR A 159 16.44 4.61 1.75
CA TYR A 159 16.78 5.49 2.85
C TYR A 159 18.25 5.31 3.27
N LYS A 160 18.68 4.07 3.56
CA LYS A 160 20.06 3.80 3.98
C LYS A 160 21.08 4.21 2.91
N LEU A 161 20.82 3.89 1.65
CA LEU A 161 21.70 4.22 0.53
C LEU A 161 21.80 5.74 0.33
N THR A 162 20.67 6.44 0.34
CA THR A 162 20.64 7.89 0.16
C THR A 162 21.33 8.61 1.32
N MET A 163 21.13 8.13 2.55
CA MET A 163 21.84 8.63 3.73
C MET A 163 23.36 8.44 3.58
N LYS A 164 23.81 7.27 3.12
CA LYS A 164 25.23 6.97 2.92
C LYS A 164 25.87 7.83 1.82
N LEU A 165 25.15 8.11 0.73
CA LEU A 165 25.67 8.84 -0.42
C LEU A 165 25.61 10.37 -0.26
N SER A 166 24.50 10.88 0.28
CA SER A 166 24.23 12.33 0.30
C SER A 166 24.33 12.96 1.68
N GLY A 167 24.17 12.19 2.76
CA GLY A 167 24.02 12.69 4.13
C GLY A 167 22.75 13.51 4.38
N LYS A 168 21.88 13.70 3.39
CA LYS A 168 20.71 14.59 3.47
C LYS A 168 19.47 13.79 3.88
N GLN A 169 19.11 13.86 5.16
CA GLN A 169 17.97 13.10 5.71
C GLN A 169 16.63 13.41 5.06
N ARG A 170 16.31 14.70 4.80
CA ARG A 170 15.06 15.07 4.12
C ARG A 170 14.96 14.46 2.72
N LEU A 171 16.07 14.45 1.98
CA LEU A 171 16.16 13.84 0.66
C LEU A 171 16.02 12.31 0.74
N ALA A 172 16.69 11.68 1.70
CA ALA A 172 16.59 10.24 1.92
C ALA A 172 15.15 9.79 2.22
N ILE A 173 14.41 10.58 3.02
CA ILE A 173 13.01 10.30 3.35
C ILE A 173 12.10 10.49 2.15
N PHE A 174 12.27 11.59 1.41
CA PHE A 174 11.52 11.85 0.19
C PHE A 174 11.69 10.70 -0.82
N LEU A 175 12.93 10.32 -1.12
CA LEU A 175 13.23 9.26 -2.08
C LEU A 175 12.77 7.89 -1.57
N ALA A 176 12.91 7.61 -0.27
CA ALA A 176 12.43 6.37 0.32
C ALA A 176 10.93 6.19 0.15
N ALA A 177 10.12 7.23 0.39
CA ALA A 177 8.68 7.18 0.17
C ALA A 177 8.34 7.12 -1.33
N ALA A 178 8.77 8.11 -2.12
CA ALA A 178 8.38 8.21 -3.52
C ALA A 178 8.79 6.99 -4.36
N ILE A 179 10.01 6.49 -4.20
CA ILE A 179 10.47 5.34 -4.99
C ILE A 179 9.85 4.03 -4.48
N ALA A 180 9.62 3.88 -3.17
CA ALA A 180 8.95 2.68 -2.66
C ALA A 180 7.49 2.57 -3.12
N ASP A 181 6.77 3.70 -3.21
CA ASP A 181 5.41 3.72 -3.75
C ASP A 181 5.40 3.33 -5.24
N LEU A 182 6.34 3.87 -6.02
CA LEU A 182 6.52 3.49 -7.43
C LEU A 182 6.90 2.00 -7.59
N LEU A 183 7.71 1.45 -6.68
CA LEU A 183 8.08 0.03 -6.72
C LEU A 183 6.91 -0.87 -6.36
N THR A 184 6.13 -0.49 -5.35
CA THR A 184 4.87 -1.18 -5.01
C THR A 184 3.98 -1.25 -6.24
N TYR A 185 3.87 -0.13 -6.96
CA TYR A 185 3.12 -0.03 -8.18
C TYR A 185 3.64 -0.95 -9.31
N ILE A 186 4.95 -0.96 -9.54
CA ILE A 186 5.60 -1.85 -10.52
C ILE A 186 5.33 -3.32 -10.19
N ILE A 187 5.43 -3.69 -8.91
CA ILE A 187 5.17 -5.06 -8.46
C ILE A 187 3.72 -5.43 -8.70
N THR A 188 2.76 -4.60 -8.31
CA THR A 188 1.34 -4.84 -8.57
C THR A 188 1.06 -4.99 -10.07
N SER A 189 1.68 -4.16 -10.92
CA SER A 189 1.56 -4.30 -12.38
C SER A 189 2.13 -5.63 -12.88
N GLY A 190 3.24 -6.10 -12.30
CA GLY A 190 3.82 -7.41 -12.57
C GLY A 190 2.91 -8.57 -12.12
N GLN A 191 2.32 -8.47 -10.93
CA GLN A 191 1.36 -9.45 -10.39
C GLN A 191 0.17 -9.62 -11.35
N LEU A 192 -0.39 -8.50 -11.82
CA LEU A 192 -1.50 -8.51 -12.77
C LEU A 192 -1.08 -9.01 -14.15
N ALA A 193 0.10 -8.63 -14.63
CA ALA A 193 0.61 -9.08 -15.93
C ALA A 193 0.86 -10.59 -15.99
N LEU A 194 1.34 -11.17 -14.90
CA LEU A 194 1.52 -12.61 -14.76
C LEU A 194 0.19 -13.36 -14.66
N ALA A 195 -0.79 -12.77 -13.96
CA ALA A 195 -2.12 -13.34 -13.81
C ALA A 195 -2.95 -13.27 -15.10
N PHE A 196 -2.73 -12.24 -15.91
CA PHE A 196 -3.49 -11.96 -17.14
C PHE A 196 -2.58 -11.67 -18.33
N PRO A 197 -1.85 -12.66 -18.88
CA PRO A 197 -1.06 -12.46 -20.09
C PRO A 197 -1.96 -12.10 -21.29
N ALA A 198 -1.56 -11.12 -22.09
CA ALA A 198 -2.30 -10.73 -23.29
C ALA A 198 -2.18 -11.78 -24.38
N GLU A 199 -3.23 -11.96 -25.19
CA GLU A 199 -3.22 -12.89 -26.33
C GLU A 199 -2.08 -12.61 -27.32
N VAL A 200 -1.84 -11.32 -27.58
CA VAL A 200 -0.72 -10.84 -28.39
C VAL A 200 0.28 -10.14 -27.48
N GLY A 201 1.52 -10.63 -27.48
CA GLY A 201 2.61 -10.06 -26.67
C GLY A 201 2.68 -10.53 -25.22
N GLY A 202 1.76 -11.40 -24.77
CA GLY A 202 1.89 -12.13 -23.51
C GLY A 202 2.03 -11.23 -22.27
N VAL A 203 2.86 -11.66 -21.32
CA VAL A 203 3.09 -10.97 -20.05
C VAL A 203 3.68 -9.56 -20.25
N THR A 204 4.57 -9.37 -21.21
CA THR A 204 5.22 -8.07 -21.42
C THR A 204 4.23 -7.03 -21.92
N ALA A 205 3.33 -7.39 -22.83
CA ALA A 205 2.26 -6.50 -23.28
C ALA A 205 1.25 -6.18 -22.16
N SER A 206 0.90 -7.15 -21.32
CA SER A 206 0.06 -6.88 -20.15
C SER A 206 0.75 -5.97 -19.15
N PHE A 207 2.05 -6.19 -18.89
CA PHE A 207 2.83 -5.36 -18.00
C PHE A 207 2.87 -3.92 -18.48
N THR A 208 3.20 -3.66 -19.76
CA THR A 208 3.23 -2.30 -20.29
C THR A 208 1.87 -1.63 -20.23
N LYS A 209 0.78 -2.38 -20.46
CA LYS A 209 -0.59 -1.87 -20.33
C LYS A 209 -0.91 -1.48 -18.89
N PHE A 210 -0.73 -2.38 -17.93
CA PHE A 210 -0.98 -2.06 -16.51
C PHE A 210 -0.06 -0.93 -16.04
N ALA A 211 1.26 -1.07 -16.25
CA ALA A 211 2.28 -0.10 -15.88
C ALA A 211 2.04 1.29 -16.51
N GLY A 212 1.52 1.35 -17.74
CA GLY A 212 1.16 2.61 -18.41
C GLY A 212 -0.08 3.25 -17.81
N ILE A 213 -1.14 2.45 -17.57
CA ILE A 213 -2.42 2.95 -17.05
C ILE A 213 -2.24 3.57 -15.67
N PHE A 214 -1.63 2.86 -14.72
CA PHE A 214 -1.53 3.45 -13.40
C PHE A 214 -0.38 4.47 -13.27
N ALA A 215 0.59 4.55 -14.20
CA ALA A 215 1.64 5.58 -14.12
C ALA A 215 1.05 7.00 -14.08
N ILE A 216 -0.08 7.23 -14.77
CA ILE A 216 -0.80 8.51 -14.82
C ILE A 216 -1.23 8.96 -13.42
N THR A 217 -1.63 8.03 -12.55
CA THR A 217 -2.12 8.34 -11.20
C THR A 217 -1.03 8.14 -10.13
N GLN A 218 -0.19 7.12 -10.28
CA GLN A 218 0.78 6.72 -9.25
C GLN A 218 2.04 7.59 -9.25
N ILE A 219 2.48 8.13 -10.39
CA ILE A 219 3.64 9.03 -10.39
C ILE A 219 3.34 10.33 -9.63
N PRO A 220 2.22 11.04 -9.92
CA PRO A 220 1.84 12.21 -9.10
C PRO A 220 1.66 11.86 -7.63
N LEU A 221 1.01 10.73 -7.33
CA LEU A 221 0.78 10.30 -5.96
C LEU A 221 2.09 10.05 -5.20
N ALA A 222 3.04 9.32 -5.80
CA ALA A 222 4.33 9.03 -5.18
C ALA A 222 5.13 10.30 -4.87
N ILE A 223 5.08 11.31 -5.74
CA ILE A 223 5.72 12.61 -5.47
C ILE A 223 5.02 13.33 -4.32
N SER A 224 3.68 13.38 -4.33
CA SER A 224 2.88 13.98 -3.26
C SER A 224 3.09 13.29 -1.92
N GLU A 225 3.13 11.95 -1.88
CA GLU A 225 3.38 11.15 -0.69
C GLU A 225 4.82 11.34 -0.19
N GLY A 226 5.80 11.44 -1.09
CA GLY A 226 7.17 11.79 -0.74
C GLY A 226 7.26 13.14 -0.03
N LEU A 227 6.61 14.18 -0.56
CA LEU A 227 6.56 15.51 0.06
C LEU A 227 5.83 15.48 1.41
N LEU A 228 4.67 14.83 1.46
CA LEU A 228 3.89 14.68 2.69
C LEU A 228 4.71 13.97 3.77
N THR A 229 5.44 12.93 3.41
CA THR A 229 6.29 12.17 4.32
C THR A 229 7.41 13.04 4.91
N VAL A 230 8.02 13.91 4.11
CA VAL A 230 9.01 14.88 4.61
C VAL A 230 8.37 15.88 5.57
N LEU A 231 7.15 16.37 5.28
CA LEU A 231 6.42 17.27 6.17
C LEU A 231 6.12 16.60 7.52
N VAL A 232 5.57 15.38 7.50
CA VAL A 232 5.27 14.60 8.71
C VAL A 232 6.56 14.34 9.49
N TRP A 233 7.66 14.00 8.80
CA TRP A 233 8.95 13.80 9.46
C TRP A 233 9.48 15.07 10.15
N ASN A 234 9.38 16.23 9.49
CA ASN A 234 9.79 17.50 10.11
C ASN A 234 8.91 17.82 11.32
N TRP A 235 7.61 17.55 11.25
CA TRP A 235 6.70 17.73 12.38
C TRP A 235 7.07 16.82 13.56
N LEU A 236 7.31 15.52 13.31
CA LEU A 236 7.74 14.57 14.33
C LEU A 236 9.05 14.97 15.00
N GLN A 237 10.04 15.46 14.23
CA GLN A 237 11.29 15.95 14.81
C GLN A 237 11.10 17.18 15.69
N SER A 238 10.19 18.09 15.33
CA SER A 238 9.98 19.34 16.07
C SER A 238 9.15 19.15 17.35
N TYR A 239 8.20 18.21 17.36
CA TYR A 239 7.23 18.06 18.45
C TYR A 239 7.39 16.78 19.28
N ASN A 240 8.04 15.75 18.74
CA ASN A 240 8.22 14.44 19.38
C ASN A 240 9.67 13.92 19.33
N PRO A 241 10.70 14.73 19.68
CA PRO A 241 12.09 14.31 19.57
C PRO A 241 12.44 13.14 20.50
N GLN A 242 11.81 13.07 21.69
CA GLN A 242 12.08 12.02 22.69
C GLN A 242 11.60 10.64 22.21
N GLU A 243 10.41 10.56 21.59
CA GLU A 243 9.91 9.32 21.00
C GLU A 243 10.75 8.88 19.79
N LEU A 244 11.26 9.85 19.01
CA LEU A 244 12.13 9.57 17.87
C LEU A 244 13.49 9.01 18.31
N GLU A 245 14.07 9.56 19.40
CA GLU A 245 15.29 9.03 20.01
C GLU A 245 15.08 7.60 20.53
N LEU A 246 13.96 7.35 21.20
CA LEU A 246 13.60 5.99 21.65
C LEU A 246 13.59 5.02 20.47
N LEU A 247 12.91 5.37 19.36
CA LEU A 247 12.86 4.57 18.13
C LEU A 247 14.25 4.35 17.50
N ASN A 248 15.08 5.39 17.42
CA ASN A 248 16.45 5.27 16.88
C ASN A 248 17.36 4.40 17.74
N LEU A 249 17.24 4.47 19.07
CA LEU A 249 18.00 3.63 20.01
C LEU A 249 17.63 2.15 19.83
N ILE A 250 16.36 1.84 19.62
CA ILE A 250 15.88 0.47 19.36
C ILE A 250 16.44 -0.07 18.05
N LYS A 251 16.44 0.74 16.99
CA LYS A 251 17.01 0.37 15.70
C LYS A 251 18.50 0.04 15.80
N ARG A 252 19.23 0.72 16.69
CA ARG A 252 20.67 0.48 16.91
C ARG A 252 20.92 -0.81 17.69
N GLU A 253 20.11 -1.12 18.71
CA GLU A 253 20.22 -2.35 19.51
C GLU A 253 19.80 -3.60 18.73
N SER A 254 18.71 -3.54 17.94
CA SER A 254 18.27 -4.69 17.12
C SER A 254 19.30 -5.08 16.07
N HIS A 255 19.93 -4.09 15.42
CA HIS A 255 21.03 -4.31 14.48
C HIS A 255 22.29 -4.89 15.14
N THR A 256 22.58 -4.53 16.40
CA THR A 256 23.76 -5.06 17.12
C THR A 256 23.54 -6.51 17.53
N ASN A 257 22.36 -6.86 18.03
CA ASN A 257 22.03 -8.22 18.47
C ASN A 257 21.86 -9.23 17.33
N GLU A 258 21.48 -8.81 16.12
CA GLU A 258 21.49 -9.70 14.93
C GLU A 258 22.91 -9.96 14.42
N THR A 259 23.83 -9.00 14.53
CA THR A 259 25.23 -9.16 14.09
C THR A 259 26.03 -10.07 15.04
N ILE A 260 25.68 -10.10 16.33
CA ILE A 260 26.33 -10.97 17.33
C ILE A 260 25.82 -12.42 17.26
N LYS A 261 24.63 -12.67 16.70
CA LYS A 261 24.05 -14.01 16.57
C LYS A 261 24.36 -14.71 15.24
N SER A 262 25.05 -14.04 14.32
CA SER A 262 25.46 -14.59 13.02
C SER A 262 26.97 -14.83 12.89
N VAL A 263 27.70 -14.77 14.02
CA VAL A 263 29.10 -15.19 14.18
C VAL A 263 29.15 -16.33 15.19
#